data_AF-A0A2N8EXB1-F1
#
_entry.id   AF-A0A2N8EXB1-F1
#
_cell.length_a   1.000
_cell.length_b   1.000
_cell.length_c   1.000
_cell.angle_alpha   90.00
_cell.angle_beta   90.00
_cell.angle_gamma   90.00
#
_symmetry.space_group_name_H-M   'P 1'
#
loop_
_entity.id
_entity.type
_entity.pdbx_description
1 polymer ?
#
loop_
_entity_poly.entity_id
_entity_poly.type
_entity_poly.pdbx_seq_one_letter_code
_entity_poly.pdbx_strand_id
1 'polypeptide(L)'
;MKITRVPLLMIGLLLCSQSFAATDQQNKMTTCNAEATAKTLKGDERKAFMSNCLKATPAANDAGKALTPQQEKMKTCNADATSKALKGDERKAFMSDCLKKK
;
A
#
# COMPACT_ATOMS: atom_id res chain seq x y z
N MET A 1 25.98 -15.82 32.69
CA MET A 1 24.72 -16.54 32.97
C MET A 1 23.67 -15.54 33.43
N LYS A 2 22.47 -15.64 32.84
CA LYS A 2 21.13 -15.25 33.35
C LYS A 2 20.72 -13.75 33.44
N ILE A 3 19.95 -13.41 32.41
CA ILE A 3 18.83 -12.46 32.25
C ILE A 3 17.92 -12.36 33.49
N THR A 4 17.46 -11.15 33.90
CA THR A 4 16.02 -10.71 33.90
C THR A 4 15.74 -9.34 34.59
N ARG A 5 14.86 -8.54 33.93
CA ARG A 5 13.92 -7.45 34.40
C ARG A 5 14.52 -6.06 34.71
N VAL A 6 14.38 -4.97 33.93
CA VAL A 6 13.29 -4.36 33.11
C VAL A 6 12.00 -4.10 33.91
N PRO A 7 11.32 -2.92 33.87
CA PRO A 7 11.64 -1.63 33.22
C PRO A 7 11.38 -0.36 34.07
N LEU A 8 12.15 0.68 33.74
CA LEU A 8 11.85 2.10 33.87
C LEU A 8 10.85 2.49 32.77
N LEU A 9 9.57 2.69 33.09
CA LEU A 9 8.59 3.21 32.13
C LEU A 9 7.37 3.79 32.87
N MET A 10 7.34 5.10 33.14
CA MET A 10 6.12 5.90 33.33
C MET A 10 6.49 7.39 33.48
N ILE A 11 6.14 8.20 32.47
CA ILE A 11 5.86 9.67 32.42
C ILE A 11 6.10 10.02 30.93
N GLY A 12 5.13 10.00 30.02
CA GLY A 12 3.77 10.56 30.12
C GLY A 12 3.83 12.03 29.69
N LEU A 13 3.93 12.32 28.39
CA LEU A 13 2.78 12.61 27.50
C LEU A 13 2.02 13.87 27.90
N LEU A 14 2.37 15.00 27.29
CA LEU A 14 1.50 16.17 27.17
C LEU A 14 1.77 16.83 25.81
N LEU A 15 0.70 17.30 25.18
CA LEU A 15 0.62 17.96 23.87
C LEU A 15 0.59 17.02 22.66
N CYS A 16 -0.62 16.59 22.28
CA CYS A 16 -1.17 16.64 20.91
C CYS A 16 -2.52 15.90 20.84
N SER A 17 -3.47 16.28 21.70
CA SER A 17 -4.88 15.93 21.53
C SER A 17 -5.52 16.90 20.52
N GLN A 18 -5.33 16.62 19.24
CA GLN A 18 -6.24 17.08 18.19
C GLN A 18 -6.96 15.87 17.63
N SER A 19 -8.15 15.64 18.17
CA SER A 19 -9.12 14.67 17.69
C SER A 19 -9.65 15.14 16.33
N PHE A 20 -8.93 14.83 15.25
CA PHE A 20 -9.46 14.98 13.91
C PHE A 20 -10.47 13.85 13.68
N ALA A 21 -11.74 14.21 13.48
CA ALA A 21 -12.72 13.30 12.91
C ALA A 21 -12.11 12.66 11.66
N ALA A 22 -11.99 11.33 11.65
CA ALA A 22 -11.44 10.60 10.52
C ALA A 22 -12.19 11.03 9.26
N THR A 23 -11.48 11.62 8.31
CA THR A 23 -12.09 12.08 7.05
C THR A 23 -12.76 10.88 6.38
N ASP A 24 -13.87 11.08 5.67
CA ASP A 24 -14.58 9.97 4.99
C ASP A 24 -13.65 9.13 4.10
N GLN A 25 -12.61 9.76 3.55
CA GLN A 25 -11.56 9.11 2.78
C GLN A 25 -10.69 8.17 3.65
N GLN A 26 -10.36 8.56 4.88
CA GLN A 26 -9.60 7.76 5.84
C GLN A 26 -10.42 6.56 6.36
N ASN A 27 -11.71 6.76 6.63
CA ASN A 27 -12.64 5.67 6.97
C ASN A 27 -12.76 4.66 5.83
N LYS A 28 -12.95 5.15 4.60
CA LYS A 28 -13.01 4.31 3.39
C LYS A 28 -11.73 3.51 3.17
N MET A 29 -10.56 4.13 3.35
CA MET A 29 -9.27 3.44 3.24
C MET A 29 -9.13 2.31 4.27
N THR A 30 -9.62 2.52 5.49
CA THR A 30 -9.59 1.51 6.56
C THR A 30 -10.47 0.32 6.21
N THR A 31 -11.70 0.57 5.76
CA THR A 31 -12.63 -0.48 5.31
C THR A 31 -12.07 -1.27 4.13
N CYS A 32 -11.58 -0.59 3.08
CA CYS A 32 -10.97 -1.25 1.92
C CYS A 32 -9.74 -2.10 2.30
N ASN A 33 -8.94 -1.67 3.29
CA ASN A 33 -7.82 -2.47 3.78
C ASN A 33 -8.28 -3.70 4.57
N ALA A 34 -9.31 -3.56 5.41
CA ALA A 34 -9.88 -4.67 6.15
C ALA A 34 -10.44 -5.73 5.18
N GLU A 35 -11.19 -5.32 4.17
CA GLU A 35 -11.75 -6.22 3.15
C GLU A 35 -10.67 -6.90 2.30
N ALA A 36 -9.62 -6.16 1.89
CA ALA A 36 -8.50 -6.74 1.16
C ALA A 36 -7.78 -7.82 1.98
N THR A 37 -7.65 -7.59 3.29
CA THR A 37 -7.02 -8.54 4.23
C THR A 37 -7.92 -9.74 4.49
N ALA A 38 -9.22 -9.54 4.67
CA ALA A 38 -10.20 -10.62 4.83
C ALA A 38 -10.26 -11.52 3.59
N LYS A 39 -10.11 -10.94 2.40
CA LYS A 39 -10.00 -11.68 1.13
C LYS A 39 -8.61 -12.27 0.87
N THR A 40 -7.67 -12.11 1.80
CA THR A 40 -6.27 -12.58 1.68
C THR A 40 -5.59 -12.10 0.39
N LEU A 41 -6.00 -10.94 -0.13
CA LEU A 41 -5.44 -10.40 -1.38
C LEU A 41 -4.00 -9.95 -1.14
N LYS A 42 -3.11 -10.37 -2.03
CA LYS A 42 -1.68 -10.04 -1.95
C LYS A 42 -1.22 -9.43 -3.26
N GLY A 43 -0.16 -8.62 -3.17
CA GLY A 43 0.48 -8.01 -4.33
C GLY A 43 -0.49 -7.21 -5.21
N ASP A 44 -0.48 -7.53 -6.50
CA ASP A 44 -1.23 -6.81 -7.54
C ASP A 44 -2.75 -6.90 -7.36
N GLU A 45 -3.26 -8.01 -6.81
CA GLU A 45 -4.69 -8.19 -6.52
C GLU A 45 -5.18 -7.24 -5.43
N ARG A 46 -4.39 -7.05 -4.36
CA ARG A 46 -4.70 -6.08 -3.30
C ARG A 46 -4.70 -4.66 -3.85
N LYS A 47 -3.76 -4.33 -4.73
CA LYS A 47 -3.65 -2.99 -5.33
C LYS A 47 -4.84 -2.69 -6.25
N ALA A 48 -5.25 -3.65 -7.07
CA ALA A 48 -6.43 -3.55 -7.92
C ALA A 48 -7.71 -3.40 -7.08
N PHE A 49 -7.86 -4.23 -6.04
CA PHE A 49 -8.99 -4.15 -5.11
C PHE A 49 -9.04 -2.80 -4.38
N MET A 50 -7.91 -2.33 -3.86
CA MET A 50 -7.81 -1.04 -3.17
C MET A 50 -8.17 0.11 -4.10
N SER A 51 -7.67 0.09 -5.33
CA SER A 51 -7.99 1.10 -6.34
C SER A 51 -9.50 1.11 -6.62
N ASN A 52 -10.12 -0.04 -6.86
CA ASN A 52 -11.55 -0.11 -7.14
C ASN A 52 -12.40 0.28 -5.93
N CYS A 53 -12.03 -0.18 -4.73
CA CYS A 53 -12.74 0.14 -3.50
C CYS A 53 -12.69 1.64 -3.21
N LEU A 54 -11.52 2.28 -3.35
CA LEU A 54 -11.38 3.73 -3.18
C LEU A 54 -12.07 4.54 -4.29
N LYS A 55 -12.19 4.00 -5.51
CA LYS A 55 -12.86 4.63 -6.67
C LYS A 55 -14.39 4.71 -6.58
N ALA A 56 -15.05 4.04 -5.63
CA ALA A 56 -16.51 4.08 -5.47
C ALA A 56 -17.06 5.41 -4.87
N THR A 57 -16.54 6.57 -5.31
CA THR A 57 -17.07 7.93 -5.05
C THR A 57 -16.98 8.65 -6.41
N PRO A 58 -18.00 9.46 -6.80
CA PRO A 58 -18.68 9.38 -8.09
C PRO A 58 -17.77 9.26 -9.31
N ALA A 59 -18.20 8.38 -10.21
CA ALA A 59 -17.59 7.94 -11.46
C ALA A 59 -17.38 9.03 -12.54
N ALA A 60 -16.98 10.24 -12.18
CA ALA A 60 -16.89 11.38 -13.09
C ALA A 60 -15.46 11.73 -13.56
N ASN A 61 -14.39 11.06 -13.09
CA ASN A 61 -13.03 11.53 -13.38
C ASN A 61 -11.99 10.49 -13.84
N ASP A 62 -12.32 9.20 -14.01
CA ASP A 62 -11.28 8.21 -14.37
C ASP A 62 -11.64 7.23 -15.48
N ALA A 63 -12.81 7.37 -16.12
CA ALA A 63 -13.16 6.62 -17.33
C ALA A 63 -12.45 7.20 -18.58
N GLY A 64 -11.12 7.32 -18.53
CA GLY A 64 -10.34 7.84 -19.66
C GLY A 64 -9.01 8.50 -19.32
N LYS A 65 -8.55 8.49 -18.06
CA LYS A 65 -7.21 9.01 -17.77
C LYS A 65 -6.19 7.99 -18.28
N ALA A 66 -5.63 8.27 -19.46
CA ALA A 66 -4.47 7.55 -19.96
C ALA A 66 -3.43 7.44 -18.85
N LEU A 67 -2.94 6.22 -18.62
CA LEU A 67 -1.88 5.98 -17.66
C LEU A 67 -0.71 6.87 -18.05
N THR A 68 -0.08 7.52 -17.07
CA THR A 68 1.16 8.23 -17.37
C THR A 68 2.20 7.19 -17.82
N PRO A 69 3.19 7.57 -18.66
CA PRO A 69 4.24 6.64 -19.08
C PRO A 69 4.93 5.94 -17.90
N GLN A 70 5.03 6.62 -16.76
CA GLN A 70 5.58 6.05 -15.53
C GLN A 70 4.66 5.01 -14.87
N GLN A 71 3.34 5.19 -14.93
CA GLN A 71 2.37 4.22 -14.46
C GLN A 71 2.34 2.97 -15.36
N GLU A 72 2.44 3.15 -16.68
CA GLU A 72 2.55 2.04 -17.63
C GLU A 72 3.83 1.23 -17.40
N LYS A 73 4.96 1.92 -17.27
CA LYS A 73 6.26 1.29 -16.96
C LYS A 73 6.20 0.49 -15.66
N MET A 74 5.61 1.05 -14.61
CA MET A 74 5.43 0.33 -13.35
C MET A 74 4.56 -0.92 -13.53
N LYS A 75 3.51 -0.86 -14.34
CA LYS A 75 2.66 -2.03 -14.63
C LYS A 75 3.48 -3.11 -15.34
N THR A 76 4.24 -2.76 -16.38
CA THR A 76 5.11 -3.70 -17.11
C THR A 76 6.16 -4.33 -16.19
N CYS A 77 6.87 -3.53 -15.38
CA CYS A 77 7.86 -4.06 -14.43
C CYS A 77 7.24 -5.02 -13.39
N ASN A 78 6.00 -4.78 -12.94
CA ASN A 78 5.32 -5.71 -12.03
C ASN A 78 4.88 -7.00 -12.72
N ALA A 79 4.40 -6.91 -13.96
CA ALA A 79 4.07 -8.07 -14.77
C ALA A 79 5.31 -8.94 -15.01
N ASP A 80 6.42 -8.34 -15.44
CA ASP A 80 7.68 -9.06 -15.67
C ASP A 80 8.22 -9.71 -14.40
N ALA A 81 8.17 -9.02 -13.26
CA ALA A 81 8.60 -9.57 -11.99
C ALA A 81 7.76 -10.81 -11.60
N THR A 82 6.46 -10.77 -11.87
CA THR A 82 5.52 -11.86 -11.59
C THR A 82 5.74 -13.04 -12.54
N SER A 83 5.89 -12.77 -13.84
CA SER A 83 6.20 -13.78 -14.86
C SER A 83 7.53 -14.48 -14.60
N LYS A 84 8.51 -13.77 -14.03
CA LYS A 84 9.79 -14.31 -13.55
C LYS A 84 9.71 -14.97 -12.16
N ALA A 85 8.52 -15.02 -11.56
CA ALA A 85 8.26 -15.52 -10.22
C ALA A 85 9.16 -14.91 -9.12
N LEU A 86 9.64 -13.69 -9.33
CA LEU A 86 10.56 -13.01 -8.41
C LEU A 86 9.84 -12.67 -7.12
N LYS A 87 10.49 -12.96 -5.99
CA LYS A 87 9.98 -12.71 -4.64
C LYS A 87 11.07 -12.07 -3.78
N GLY A 88 10.66 -11.54 -2.62
CA GLY A 88 11.59 -10.98 -1.65
C GLY A 88 12.51 -9.91 -2.25
N ASP A 89 13.80 -10.03 -1.96
CA ASP A 89 14.80 -9.03 -2.38
C ASP A 89 15.08 -9.07 -3.89
N GLU A 90 14.92 -10.23 -4.54
CA GLU A 90 15.07 -10.36 -6.00
C GLU A 90 14.03 -9.53 -6.75
N ARG A 91 12.77 -9.54 -6.28
CA ARG A 91 11.71 -8.69 -6.84
C ARG A 91 12.04 -7.21 -6.67
N LYS A 92 12.56 -6.82 -5.51
CA LYS A 92 12.88 -5.41 -5.21
C LYS A 92 14.03 -4.91 -6.09
N ALA A 93 15.10 -5.68 -6.22
CA ALA A 93 16.23 -5.37 -7.09
C ALA A 93 15.77 -5.21 -8.54
N PHE A 94 15.04 -6.21 -9.05
CA PHE A 94 14.48 -6.18 -10.40
C PHE A 94 13.58 -4.96 -10.63
N MET A 95 12.69 -4.65 -9.68
CA MET A 95 11.80 -3.50 -9.79
C MET A 95 12.59 -2.18 -9.86
N SER A 96 13.65 -2.05 -9.04
CA SER A 96 14.51 -0.86 -9.05
C SER A 96 15.19 -0.68 -10.40
N ASP A 97 15.77 -1.74 -10.93
CA ASP A 97 16.47 -1.70 -12.22
C ASP A 97 15.50 -1.46 -13.38
N CYS A 98 14.36 -2.14 -13.38
CA CYS A 98 13.33 -1.99 -14.41
C CYS A 98 12.77 -0.56 -14.44
N LEU A 99 12.51 0.05 -13.28
CA LEU A 99 12.01 1.42 -13.20
C LEU A 99 13.07 2.48 -13.57
N LYS A 100 14.36 2.18 -13.35
CA LYS A 100 15.49 3.08 -13.68
C LYS A 100 15.89 3.07 -15.16
N LYS A 101 15.70 1.94 -15.88
CA LYS A 101 16.00 1.86 -17.32
C LYS A 101 15.14 2.86 -18.08
N LYS A 102 15.70 3.96 -18.59
CA LYS A 102 14.96 5.04 -19.25
C LYS A 102 14.04 4.50 -20.35
#